data_AF-A0A3S9MWT6-F1
#
_entry.id   AF-A0A3S9MWT6-F1
#
_cell.length_a   1.000
_cell.length_b   1.000
_cell.length_c   1.000
_cell.angle_alpha   90.00
_cell.angle_beta   90.00
_cell.angle_gamma   90.00
#
_symmetry.space_group_name_H-M   'P 1'
#
loop_
_entity.id
_entity.type
_entity.pdbx_description
1 polymer ?
#
loop_
_entity_poly.entity_id
_entity_poly.type
_entity_poly.pdbx_seq_one_letter_code
_entity_poly.pdbx_strand_id
1 'polypeptide(L)'
;MKQIIIFLLVIILGFIAYDFYKDWNRFHAPNYEYQKPENIDLQYHDASVVWDYVNAIQDVNTYVKLQYTANDIDVRAPEEDDLETQNAIAEYANRLAKVKYYENLLVQSAAYKQDGIDNETIKEIEAGLTSRETQEQEREQQHLQELYDAEIATSKSVGSRGALIYEVQKILVNKGYEIPVDGVFATITSKALADFESNNNLYPDGKLDVLTFDALLK
;
A
#
# COMPACT_ATOMS: atom_id res chain seq x y z
N MET A 1 -9.07 -0.60 -75.94
CA MET A 1 -9.50 0.67 -75.29
C MET A 1 -10.44 0.45 -74.10
N LYS A 2 -11.60 -0.22 -74.26
CA LYS A 2 -12.54 -0.45 -73.14
C LYS A 2 -11.95 -1.19 -71.93
N GLN A 3 -11.14 -2.24 -72.16
CA GLN A 3 -10.50 -3.00 -71.07
C GLN A 3 -9.50 -2.18 -70.25
N ILE A 4 -8.76 -1.27 -70.89
CA ILE A 4 -7.80 -0.38 -70.22
C ILE A 4 -8.55 0.64 -69.35
N ILE A 5 -9.68 1.16 -69.83
CA ILE A 5 -10.55 2.08 -69.07
C ILE A 5 -11.15 1.38 -67.85
N ILE A 6 -11.65 0.14 -68.00
CA ILE A 6 -12.18 -0.65 -66.88
C ILE A 6 -11.09 -0.91 -65.83
N PHE A 7 -9.88 -1.26 -66.27
CA PHE A 7 -8.75 -1.48 -65.36
C PHE A 7 -8.39 -0.22 -64.57
N LEU A 8 -8.32 0.94 -65.22
CA LEU A 8 -8.09 2.22 -64.54
C LEU A 8 -9.20 2.57 -63.55
N LEU A 9 -10.47 2.31 -63.89
CA LEU A 9 -11.60 2.53 -62.98
C LEU A 9 -11.52 1.64 -61.73
N VAL A 10 -11.10 0.39 -61.87
CA VAL A 10 -10.91 -0.53 -60.73
C VAL A 10 -9.79 -0.03 -59.81
N ILE A 11 -8.69 0.48 -60.36
CA ILE A 11 -7.60 1.07 -59.56
C ILE A 11 -8.10 2.29 -58.78
N ILE A 12 -8.81 3.22 -59.45
CA ILE A 12 -9.37 4.41 -58.81
C ILE A 12 -10.36 4.01 -57.70
N LEU A 13 -11.21 3.02 -57.96
CA LEU A 13 -12.17 2.53 -56.97
C LEU A 13 -11.47 1.88 -55.77
N GLY A 14 -10.33 1.21 -56.00
CA GLY A 14 -9.46 0.68 -54.95
C GLY A 14 -8.89 1.77 -54.04
N PHE A 15 -8.40 2.87 -54.62
CA PHE A 15 -7.94 4.03 -53.83
C PHE A 15 -9.07 4.65 -53.01
N ILE A 16 -10.25 4.86 -53.61
CA ILE A 16 -11.42 5.41 -52.89
C ILE A 16 -11.84 4.49 -51.74
N ALA A 17 -11.86 3.17 -51.96
CA ALA A 17 -12.20 2.21 -50.92
C ALA A 17 -11.15 2.17 -49.79
N TYR A 18 -9.87 2.30 -50.13
CA TYR A 18 -8.78 2.39 -49.15
C TYR A 18 -8.88 3.66 -48.32
N ASP A 19 -9.07 4.82 -48.93
CA ASP A 19 -9.24 6.09 -48.22
C ASP A 19 -10.46 6.04 -47.29
N PHE A 20 -11.58 5.49 -47.76
CA PHE A 20 -12.79 5.31 -46.95
C PHE A 20 -12.54 4.35 -45.77
N TYR A 21 -11.82 3.25 -45.99
CA TYR A 21 -11.46 2.32 -44.92
C TYR A 21 -10.54 2.96 -43.89
N LYS A 22 -9.54 3.73 -44.33
CA LYS A 22 -8.62 4.47 -43.45
C LYS A 22 -9.38 5.47 -42.58
N ASP A 23 -10.25 6.29 -43.19
CA ASP A 23 -11.11 7.23 -42.47
C ASP A 23 -12.06 6.50 -41.50
N TRP A 24 -12.63 5.38 -41.91
CA TRP A 24 -13.50 4.57 -41.06
C TRP A 24 -12.76 4.04 -39.83
N ASN A 25 -11.58 3.42 -40.02
CA ASN A 25 -10.77 2.88 -38.93
C ASN A 25 -10.37 3.96 -37.91
N ARG A 26 -10.01 5.16 -38.41
CA ARG A 26 -9.67 6.32 -37.58
C ARG A 26 -10.76 6.72 -36.58
N PHE A 27 -12.04 6.57 -36.96
CA PHE A 27 -13.19 6.93 -36.10
C PHE A 27 -13.80 5.75 -35.33
N HIS A 28 -13.35 4.52 -35.58
CA HIS A 28 -13.88 3.29 -34.97
C HIS A 28 -12.80 2.53 -34.17
N ALA A 29 -11.81 3.26 -33.64
CA ALA A 29 -10.67 2.67 -32.95
C ALA A 29 -11.05 1.83 -31.72
N PRO A 30 -10.16 0.89 -31.30
CA PRO A 30 -10.33 0.08 -30.10
C PRO A 30 -10.43 0.94 -28.83
N ASN A 31 -10.92 0.33 -27.74
CA ASN A 31 -11.18 1.03 -26.47
C ASN A 31 -9.95 1.82 -25.98
N TYR A 32 -10.04 3.16 -26.06
CA TYR A 32 -9.00 4.09 -25.61
C TYR A 32 -8.93 4.22 -24.10
N GLU A 33 -9.91 3.70 -23.36
CA GLU A 33 -9.99 3.90 -21.92
C GLU A 33 -8.88 3.15 -21.19
N TYR A 34 -8.17 3.90 -20.36
CA TYR A 34 -7.23 3.36 -19.38
C TYR A 34 -7.96 2.39 -18.44
N GLN A 35 -7.35 1.21 -18.25
CA GLN A 35 -7.88 0.17 -17.38
C GLN A 35 -7.43 0.41 -15.95
N LYS A 36 -8.37 0.79 -15.08
CA LYS A 36 -8.14 1.00 -13.65
C LYS A 36 -8.11 -0.33 -12.88
N PRO A 37 -7.35 -0.43 -11.78
CA PRO A 37 -7.42 -1.58 -10.88
C PRO A 37 -8.72 -1.55 -10.05
N GLU A 38 -9.08 -2.70 -9.48
CA GLU A 38 -10.34 -2.86 -8.72
C GLU A 38 -10.29 -2.24 -7.32
N ASN A 39 -9.09 -2.13 -6.73
CA ASN A 39 -8.85 -1.72 -5.34
C ASN A 39 -8.33 -0.27 -5.24
N ILE A 40 -9.14 0.69 -5.66
CA ILE A 40 -8.84 2.13 -5.51
C ILE A 40 -9.58 2.71 -4.31
N ASP A 41 -8.86 3.37 -3.40
CA ASP A 41 -9.47 4.16 -2.34
C ASP A 41 -10.00 5.50 -2.88
N LEU A 42 -11.32 5.64 -3.00
CA LEU A 42 -11.97 6.89 -3.39
C LEU A 42 -12.27 7.81 -2.19
N GLN A 43 -12.04 7.35 -0.96
CA GLN A 43 -12.23 8.10 0.28
C GLN A 43 -10.89 8.42 0.94
N TYR A 44 -9.86 8.63 0.12
CA TYR A 44 -8.52 9.00 0.56
C TYR A 44 -8.53 10.28 1.40
N HIS A 45 -7.61 10.40 2.34
CA HIS A 45 -7.56 11.53 3.28
C HIS A 45 -7.39 12.88 2.57
N ASP A 46 -6.78 12.90 1.38
CA ASP A 46 -6.73 14.06 0.49
C ASP A 46 -7.62 13.87 -0.75
N ALA A 47 -8.79 14.53 -0.74
CA ALA A 47 -9.73 14.49 -1.86
C ALA A 47 -9.17 15.09 -3.17
N SER A 48 -8.18 15.99 -3.09
CA SER A 48 -7.56 16.57 -4.28
C SER A 48 -6.75 15.54 -5.07
N VAL A 49 -6.11 14.58 -4.39
CA VAL A 49 -5.39 13.46 -5.02
C VAL A 49 -6.34 12.55 -5.80
N VAL A 50 -7.53 12.28 -5.26
CA VAL A 50 -8.56 11.49 -5.97
C VAL A 50 -9.03 12.23 -7.22
N TRP A 51 -9.25 13.55 -7.12
CA TRP A 51 -9.57 14.40 -8.28
C TRP A 51 -8.43 14.42 -9.29
N ASP A 52 -7.17 14.51 -8.87
CA ASP A 52 -6.02 14.53 -9.76
C ASP A 52 -5.82 13.20 -10.48
N TYR A 53 -6.06 12.06 -9.81
CA TYR A 53 -6.09 10.74 -10.43
C TYR A 53 -7.18 10.65 -11.51
N VAL A 54 -8.40 11.06 -11.13
CA VAL A 54 -9.48 11.57 -11.98
C VAL A 54 -9.04 12.06 -13.36
N ASN A 55 -8.39 13.21 -13.29
CA ASN A 55 -8.01 14.02 -14.44
C ASN A 55 -6.81 13.46 -15.17
N ALA A 56 -5.85 12.86 -14.48
CA ALA A 56 -4.72 12.19 -15.12
C ALA A 56 -5.21 11.06 -16.05
N ILE A 57 -6.23 10.29 -15.63
CA ILE A 57 -6.83 9.25 -16.49
C ILE A 57 -7.48 9.89 -17.73
N GLN A 58 -8.29 10.95 -17.53
CA GLN A 58 -8.96 11.62 -18.65
C GLN A 58 -7.96 12.25 -19.62
N ASP A 59 -6.88 12.79 -19.10
CA ASP A 59 -5.78 13.38 -19.87
C ASP A 59 -5.08 12.33 -20.73
N VAL A 60 -4.73 11.16 -20.16
CA VAL A 60 -4.19 10.02 -20.93
C VAL A 60 -5.18 9.54 -22.00
N ASN A 61 -6.45 9.35 -21.66
CA ASN A 61 -7.47 8.89 -22.60
C ASN A 61 -7.66 9.86 -23.76
N THR A 62 -7.72 11.16 -23.45
CA THR A 62 -7.87 12.23 -24.44
C THR A 62 -6.63 12.30 -25.33
N TYR A 63 -5.43 12.17 -24.76
CA TYR A 63 -4.19 12.19 -25.52
C TYR A 63 -4.10 11.02 -26.50
N VAL A 64 -4.36 9.79 -26.05
CA VAL A 64 -4.38 8.59 -26.89
C VAL A 64 -5.37 8.75 -28.05
N LYS A 65 -6.59 9.21 -27.74
CA LYS A 65 -7.61 9.47 -28.76
C LYS A 65 -7.17 10.55 -29.75
N LEU A 66 -6.54 11.62 -29.28
CA LEU A 66 -6.07 12.70 -30.13
C LEU A 66 -4.96 12.22 -31.08
N GLN A 67 -3.94 11.52 -30.57
CA GLN A 67 -2.84 11.02 -31.41
C GLN A 67 -3.37 10.05 -32.47
N TYR A 68 -4.29 9.16 -32.10
CA TYR A 68 -4.89 8.22 -33.04
C TYR A 68 -5.73 8.93 -34.11
N THR A 69 -6.60 9.88 -33.70
CA THR A 69 -7.57 10.51 -34.62
C THR A 69 -7.00 11.65 -35.45
N ALA A 70 -6.01 12.39 -34.94
CA ALA A 70 -5.44 13.54 -35.63
C ALA A 70 -4.14 13.20 -36.35
N ASN A 71 -3.31 12.33 -35.76
CA ASN A 71 -1.96 12.07 -36.22
C ASN A 71 -1.77 10.64 -36.75
N ASP A 72 -2.78 9.76 -36.68
CA ASP A 72 -2.70 8.36 -37.11
C ASP A 72 -1.64 7.56 -36.30
N ILE A 73 -1.39 7.97 -35.04
CA ILE A 73 -0.38 7.37 -34.15
C ILE A 73 -1.08 6.60 -33.02
N ASP A 74 -0.88 5.29 -32.97
CA ASP A 74 -1.18 4.49 -31.77
C ASP A 74 0.02 4.50 -30.82
N VAL A 75 -0.03 5.38 -29.81
CA VAL A 75 1.04 5.51 -28.80
C VAL A 75 1.22 4.28 -27.90
N ARG A 76 0.30 3.30 -27.94
CA ARG A 76 0.38 2.04 -27.17
C ARG A 76 0.96 0.89 -27.99
N ALA A 77 0.78 0.95 -29.30
CA ALA A 77 1.26 -0.04 -30.26
C ALA A 77 1.74 0.68 -31.54
N PRO A 78 2.85 1.42 -31.48
CA PRO A 78 3.33 2.23 -32.61
C PRO A 78 3.78 1.34 -33.77
N GLU A 79 3.39 1.71 -34.99
CA GLU A 79 3.78 1.01 -36.23
C GLU A 79 5.06 1.60 -36.85
N GLU A 80 5.30 2.90 -36.63
CA GLU A 80 6.42 3.67 -37.15
C GLU A 80 7.40 4.06 -36.03
N ASP A 81 8.67 4.34 -36.37
CA ASP A 81 9.73 4.75 -35.43
C ASP A 81 10.34 6.12 -35.81
N ASP A 82 9.55 6.97 -36.44
CA ASP A 82 9.95 8.33 -36.75
C ASP A 82 9.96 9.22 -35.49
N LEU A 83 10.56 10.41 -35.62
CA LEU A 83 10.70 11.35 -34.52
C LEU A 83 9.35 11.82 -33.94
N GLU A 84 8.31 11.97 -34.76
CA GLU A 84 6.98 12.37 -34.29
C GLU A 84 6.36 11.28 -33.43
N THR A 85 6.41 10.03 -33.89
CA THR A 85 5.94 8.86 -33.16
C THR A 85 6.69 8.68 -31.83
N GLN A 86 8.03 8.81 -31.84
CA GLN A 86 8.85 8.75 -30.62
C GLN A 86 8.47 9.84 -29.61
N ASN A 87 8.26 11.08 -30.07
CA ASN A 87 7.84 12.18 -29.20
C ASN A 87 6.44 11.92 -28.61
N ALA A 88 5.52 11.38 -29.40
CA ALA A 88 4.17 11.07 -28.95
C ALA A 88 4.16 9.96 -27.88
N ILE A 89 4.99 8.92 -28.05
CA ILE A 89 5.16 7.85 -27.06
C ILE A 89 5.76 8.40 -25.76
N ALA A 90 6.77 9.26 -25.84
CA ALA A 90 7.39 9.85 -24.67
C ALA A 90 6.40 10.70 -23.86
N GLU A 91 5.58 11.49 -24.54
CA GLU A 91 4.53 12.30 -23.93
C GLU A 91 3.42 11.42 -23.31
N TYR A 92 2.99 10.36 -24.00
CA TYR A 92 2.07 9.36 -23.45
C TYR A 92 2.62 8.72 -22.18
N ALA A 93 3.89 8.31 -22.19
CA ALA A 93 4.54 7.70 -21.04
C ALA A 93 4.60 8.66 -19.84
N ASN A 94 4.85 9.95 -20.07
CA ASN A 94 4.84 10.97 -19.01
C ASN A 94 3.45 11.09 -18.35
N ARG A 95 2.40 11.18 -19.17
CA ARG A 95 1.01 11.26 -18.69
C ARG A 95 0.60 10.00 -17.93
N LEU A 96 0.97 8.84 -18.45
CA LEU A 96 0.73 7.55 -17.80
C LEU A 96 1.47 7.45 -16.46
N ALA A 97 2.69 7.96 -16.35
CA ALA A 97 3.43 7.98 -15.09
C ALA A 97 2.67 8.78 -14.01
N LYS A 98 2.03 9.88 -14.38
CA LYS A 98 1.18 10.66 -13.46
C LYS A 98 -0.03 9.85 -12.97
N VAL A 99 -0.70 9.10 -13.85
CA VAL A 99 -1.77 8.16 -13.45
C VAL A 99 -1.24 7.12 -12.46
N LYS A 100 -0.10 6.51 -12.77
CA LYS A 100 0.51 5.47 -11.94
C LYS A 100 0.97 5.97 -10.58
N TYR A 101 1.44 7.21 -10.50
CA TYR A 101 1.80 7.83 -9.23
C TYR A 101 0.60 7.91 -8.27
N TYR A 102 -0.51 8.49 -8.71
CA TYR A 102 -1.69 8.57 -7.85
C TYR A 102 -2.33 7.20 -7.60
N GLU A 103 -2.36 6.33 -8.61
CA GLU A 103 -2.85 4.96 -8.48
C GLU A 103 -2.13 4.23 -7.34
N ASN A 104 -0.80 4.36 -7.25
CA ASN A 104 -0.02 3.73 -6.19
C ASN A 104 -0.43 4.20 -4.79
N LEU A 105 -0.60 5.51 -4.60
CA LEU A 105 -1.06 6.09 -3.33
C LEU A 105 -2.44 5.55 -2.94
N LEU A 106 -3.39 5.58 -3.87
CA LEU A 106 -4.77 5.17 -3.60
C LEU A 106 -4.90 3.65 -3.38
N VAL A 107 -4.10 2.84 -4.07
CA VAL A 107 -4.04 1.39 -3.85
C VAL A 107 -3.42 1.06 -2.49
N GLN A 108 -2.34 1.75 -2.11
CA GLN A 108 -1.69 1.55 -0.82
C GLN A 108 -2.62 1.96 0.33
N SER A 109 -3.30 3.09 0.21
CA SER A 109 -4.31 3.52 1.18
C SER A 109 -5.46 2.52 1.30
N ALA A 110 -5.93 1.96 0.17
CA ALA A 110 -6.95 0.91 0.19
C ALA A 110 -6.48 -0.33 0.96
N ALA A 111 -5.21 -0.72 0.84
CA ALA A 111 -4.63 -1.82 1.61
C ALA A 111 -4.59 -1.51 3.12
N TYR A 112 -4.13 -0.31 3.51
CA TYR A 112 -4.15 0.11 4.93
C TYR A 112 -5.55 0.08 5.53
N LYS A 113 -6.57 0.49 4.76
CA LYS A 113 -7.97 0.44 5.22
C LYS A 113 -8.50 -0.99 5.36
N GLN A 114 -7.99 -1.94 4.57
CA GLN A 114 -8.31 -3.37 4.76
C GLN A 114 -7.73 -3.90 6.07
N ASP A 115 -6.60 -3.36 6.51
CA ASP A 115 -5.98 -3.66 7.81
C ASP A 115 -6.61 -2.88 8.99
N GLY A 116 -7.65 -2.08 8.73
CA GLY A 116 -8.37 -1.31 9.75
C GLY A 116 -7.75 0.04 10.11
N ILE A 117 -6.76 0.50 9.35
CA ILE A 117 -6.10 1.79 9.55
C ILE A 117 -6.98 2.92 8.98
N ASP A 118 -7.17 3.99 9.75
CA ASP A 118 -7.99 5.14 9.35
C ASP A 118 -7.22 6.21 8.56
N ASN A 119 -7.95 7.19 8.02
CA ASN A 119 -7.38 8.25 7.20
C ASN A 119 -6.37 9.15 7.93
N GLU A 120 -6.56 9.40 9.23
CA GLU A 120 -5.63 10.23 9.99
C GLU A 120 -4.30 9.51 10.18
N THR A 121 -4.36 8.22 10.53
CA THR A 121 -3.17 7.38 10.70
C THR A 121 -2.44 7.20 9.36
N ILE A 122 -3.16 7.01 8.25
CA ILE A 122 -2.56 6.91 6.91
C ILE A 122 -1.79 8.18 6.55
N LYS A 123 -2.37 9.35 6.84
CA LYS A 123 -1.73 10.64 6.59
C LYS A 123 -0.43 10.80 7.38
N GLU A 124 -0.38 10.33 8.62
CA GLU A 124 0.82 10.34 9.45
C GLU A 124 1.91 9.41 8.90
N ILE A 125 1.54 8.18 8.51
CA ILE A 125 2.43 7.20 7.88
C ILE A 125 3.08 7.79 6.63
N GLU A 126 2.29 8.39 5.73
CA GLU A 126 2.78 8.97 4.48
C GLU A 126 3.62 10.23 4.68
N ALA A 127 3.34 11.02 5.71
CA ALA A 127 4.16 12.15 6.12
C ALA A 127 5.52 11.71 6.71
N GLY A 128 5.74 10.41 6.91
CA GLY A 128 6.90 9.88 7.61
C GLY A 128 6.93 10.30 9.09
N LEU A 129 5.79 10.70 9.63
CA LEU A 129 5.62 11.12 11.01
C LEU A 129 5.11 9.90 11.79
N THR A 130 6.01 9.18 12.47
CA THR A 130 5.60 8.20 13.47
C THR A 130 4.76 8.93 14.53
N SER A 131 3.51 8.53 14.75
CA SER A 131 2.58 9.21 15.67
C SER A 131 3.23 9.40 17.05
N ARG A 132 2.90 10.48 17.78
CA ARG A 132 3.45 10.70 19.14
C ARG A 132 3.15 9.53 20.07
N GLU A 133 1.98 8.91 19.91
CA GLU A 133 1.56 7.74 20.68
C GLU A 133 2.43 6.52 20.33
N THR A 134 2.72 6.27 19.05
CA THR A 134 3.64 5.21 18.61
C THR A 134 5.07 5.47 19.13
N GLN A 135 5.54 6.73 19.10
CA GLN A 135 6.85 7.09 19.66
C GLN A 135 6.89 6.94 21.20
N GLU A 136 5.79 7.17 21.89
CA GLU A 136 5.68 6.95 23.34
C GLU A 136 5.69 5.46 23.66
N GLN A 137 4.93 4.65 22.91
CA GLN A 137 4.90 3.19 23.05
C GLN A 137 6.26 2.56 22.74
N GLU A 138 6.93 2.96 21.66
CA GLU A 138 8.27 2.49 21.33
C GLU A 138 9.29 2.84 22.42
N ARG A 139 9.22 4.07 22.98
CA ARG A 139 10.08 4.48 24.09
C ARG A 139 9.79 3.68 25.37
N GLU A 140 8.52 3.41 25.67
CA GLU A 140 8.14 2.58 26.80
C GLU A 140 8.65 1.14 26.64
N GLN A 141 8.48 0.54 25.45
CA GLN A 141 9.00 -0.80 25.16
C GLN A 141 10.53 -0.86 25.22
N GLN A 142 11.23 0.15 24.68
CA GLN A 142 12.68 0.25 24.80
C GLN A 142 13.12 0.36 26.25
N HIS A 143 12.46 1.20 27.04
CA HIS A 143 12.78 1.35 28.46
C HIS A 143 12.51 0.05 29.25
N LEU A 144 11.42 -0.65 28.96
CA LEU A 144 11.12 -1.95 29.54
C LEU A 144 12.17 -3.01 29.16
N GLN A 145 12.65 -3.00 27.92
CA GLN A 145 13.73 -3.88 27.46
C GLN A 145 15.05 -3.58 28.20
N GLU A 146 15.40 -2.31 28.37
CA GLU A 146 16.58 -1.89 29.13
C GLU A 146 16.48 -2.33 30.60
N LEU A 147 15.29 -2.19 31.22
CA LEU A 147 15.02 -2.67 32.57
C LEU A 147 15.13 -4.20 32.66
N TYR A 148 14.62 -4.91 31.65
CA TYR A 148 14.74 -6.36 31.57
C TYR A 148 16.21 -6.78 31.54
N ASP A 149 17.01 -6.24 30.63
CA ASP A 149 18.42 -6.60 30.49
C ASP A 149 19.23 -6.27 31.77
N ALA A 150 18.87 -5.20 32.48
CA ALA A 150 19.50 -4.80 33.73
C ALA A 150 19.12 -5.68 34.94
N GLU A 151 17.84 -6.08 35.06
CA GLU A 151 17.30 -6.70 36.29
C GLU A 151 16.95 -8.19 36.15
N ILE A 152 17.05 -8.78 34.96
CA ILE A 152 16.64 -10.18 34.73
C ILE A 152 17.44 -11.17 35.58
N ALA A 153 18.72 -10.91 35.86
CA ALA A 153 19.53 -11.82 36.68
C ALA A 153 19.04 -11.90 38.13
N THR A 154 18.52 -10.79 38.68
CA THR A 154 18.06 -10.67 40.06
C THR A 154 16.57 -10.95 40.22
N SER A 155 15.79 -10.93 39.13
CA SER A 155 14.32 -11.04 39.13
C SER A 155 13.77 -12.45 38.92
N LYS A 156 14.62 -13.49 38.93
CA LYS A 156 14.24 -14.88 38.61
C LYS A 156 13.73 -15.74 39.78
N SER A 157 13.89 -15.29 41.02
CA SER A 157 13.59 -16.11 42.19
C SER A 157 12.45 -15.56 43.03
N VAL A 158 11.71 -16.47 43.65
CA VAL A 158 10.68 -16.10 44.63
C VAL A 158 11.31 -15.29 45.77
N GLY A 159 10.72 -14.13 46.06
CA GLY A 159 11.21 -13.17 47.05
C GLY A 159 12.06 -12.03 46.47
N SER A 160 12.44 -12.10 45.19
CA SER A 160 13.12 -11.00 44.51
C SER A 160 12.26 -9.75 44.45
N ARG A 161 12.91 -8.58 44.41
CA ARG A 161 12.26 -7.27 44.31
C ARG A 161 12.96 -6.41 43.27
N GLY A 162 12.19 -5.67 42.48
CA GLY A 162 12.76 -4.86 41.39
C GLY A 162 11.70 -4.09 40.62
N ALA A 163 12.17 -3.11 39.84
CA ALA A 163 11.31 -2.32 38.95
C ALA A 163 10.77 -3.20 37.82
N LEU A 164 11.58 -4.12 37.29
CA LEU A 164 11.14 -5.06 36.25
C LEU A 164 9.94 -5.90 36.70
N ILE A 165 9.97 -6.40 37.95
CA ILE A 165 8.87 -7.21 38.50
C ILE A 165 7.60 -6.37 38.62
N TYR A 166 7.73 -5.11 39.04
CA TYR A 166 6.61 -4.18 39.15
C TYR A 166 5.96 -3.94 37.78
N GLU A 167 6.77 -3.73 36.75
CA GLU A 167 6.30 -3.55 35.37
C GLU A 167 5.60 -4.81 34.82
N VAL A 168 6.19 -5.98 35.03
CA VAL A 168 5.58 -7.26 34.63
C VAL A 168 4.24 -7.49 35.35
N GLN A 169 4.15 -7.16 36.64
CA GLN A 169 2.90 -7.26 37.38
C GLN A 169 1.81 -6.35 36.79
N LYS A 170 2.15 -5.11 36.40
CA LYS A 170 1.19 -4.22 35.70
C LYS A 170 0.71 -4.83 34.38
N ILE A 171 1.61 -5.39 33.59
CA ILE A 171 1.26 -6.02 32.31
C ILE A 171 0.32 -7.22 32.54
N LEU A 172 0.62 -8.08 33.52
CA LEU A 172 -0.24 -9.20 33.87
C LEU A 172 -1.63 -8.73 34.36
N VAL A 173 -1.69 -7.70 35.21
CA VAL A 173 -2.98 -7.12 35.64
C VAL A 173 -3.77 -6.59 34.45
N ASN A 174 -3.14 -5.88 33.52
CA ASN A 174 -3.77 -5.40 32.29
C ASN A 174 -4.28 -6.54 31.40
N LYS A 175 -3.63 -7.70 31.44
CA LYS A 175 -4.05 -8.94 30.74
C LYS A 175 -5.08 -9.76 31.54
N GLY A 176 -5.58 -9.24 32.67
CA GLY A 176 -6.69 -9.81 33.43
C GLY A 176 -6.29 -10.72 34.60
N TYR A 177 -5.01 -10.75 34.99
CA TYR A 177 -4.56 -11.52 36.14
C TYR A 177 -4.74 -10.75 37.46
N GLU A 178 -5.33 -11.38 38.47
CA GLU A 178 -5.56 -10.77 39.79
C GLU A 178 -4.35 -10.98 40.71
N ILE A 179 -3.33 -10.11 40.59
CA ILE A 179 -2.11 -10.13 41.41
C ILE A 179 -1.79 -8.74 41.98
N PRO A 180 -1.06 -8.63 43.12
CA PRO A 180 -0.58 -7.35 43.59
C PRO A 180 0.49 -6.77 42.66
N VAL A 181 0.50 -5.44 42.53
CA VAL A 181 1.54 -4.68 41.82
C VAL A 181 2.41 -3.98 42.86
N ASP A 182 3.35 -4.74 43.43
CA ASP A 182 4.19 -4.34 44.57
C ASP A 182 5.69 -4.46 44.29
N GLY A 183 6.06 -4.92 43.09
CA GLY A 183 7.44 -5.16 42.68
C GLY A 183 8.09 -6.35 43.35
N VAL A 184 7.31 -7.25 43.99
CA VAL A 184 7.80 -8.45 44.66
C VAL A 184 7.44 -9.71 43.88
N PHE A 185 8.44 -10.51 43.52
CA PHE A 185 8.24 -11.78 42.82
C PHE A 185 7.78 -12.86 43.82
N ALA A 186 6.50 -12.84 44.19
CA ALA A 186 5.91 -13.81 45.09
C ALA A 186 5.36 -15.05 44.35
N THR A 187 4.97 -16.09 45.08
CA THR A 187 4.35 -17.30 44.52
C THR A 187 3.11 -16.99 43.67
N ILE A 188 2.35 -15.95 44.04
CA ILE A 188 1.18 -15.51 43.26
C ILE A 188 1.58 -14.96 41.89
N THR A 189 2.68 -14.19 41.81
CA THR A 189 3.24 -13.67 40.56
C THR A 189 3.75 -14.81 39.68
N SER A 190 4.48 -15.77 40.26
CA SER A 190 4.99 -16.94 39.52
C SER A 190 3.86 -17.81 38.97
N LYS A 191 2.78 -17.99 39.73
CA LYS A 191 1.59 -18.71 39.24
C LYS A 191 0.89 -17.98 38.09
N ALA A 192 0.72 -16.67 38.20
CA ALA A 192 0.14 -15.88 37.12
C ALA A 192 0.99 -15.94 35.84
N LEU A 193 2.32 -15.94 35.97
CA LEU A 193 3.23 -16.15 34.83
C LEU A 193 3.07 -17.55 34.22
N ALA A 194 3.00 -18.61 35.02
CA ALA A 194 2.80 -19.96 34.50
C ALA A 194 1.46 -20.10 33.75
N ASP A 195 0.40 -19.47 34.27
CA ASP A 195 -0.91 -19.43 33.61
C ASP A 195 -0.84 -18.61 32.30
N PHE A 196 -0.11 -17.49 32.29
CA PHE A 196 0.15 -16.69 31.08
C PHE A 196 0.95 -17.46 30.03
N GLU A 197 2.02 -18.12 30.42
CA GLU A 197 2.84 -18.96 29.57
C GLU A 197 2.00 -20.07 28.94
N SER A 198 1.18 -20.76 29.75
CA SER A 198 0.26 -21.79 29.26
C SER A 198 -0.73 -21.24 28.23
N ASN A 199 -1.30 -20.05 28.47
CA ASN A 199 -2.25 -19.40 27.56
C ASN A 199 -1.59 -18.94 26.25
N ASN A 200 -0.28 -18.73 26.24
CA ASN A 200 0.49 -18.26 25.08
C ASN A 200 1.33 -19.38 24.42
N ASN A 201 1.06 -20.65 24.75
CA ASN A 201 1.79 -21.82 24.23
C ASN A 201 3.30 -21.81 24.54
N LEU A 202 3.69 -21.25 25.68
CA LEU A 202 5.04 -21.29 26.23
C LEU A 202 5.15 -22.43 27.27
N TYR A 203 6.38 -22.75 27.69
CA TYR A 203 6.61 -23.72 28.76
C TYR A 203 6.23 -23.10 30.12
N PRO A 204 5.20 -23.60 30.83
CA PRO A 204 4.61 -22.93 31.98
C PRO A 204 5.40 -23.20 33.26
N ASP A 205 6.64 -22.68 33.34
CA ASP A 205 7.51 -22.83 34.51
C ASP A 205 7.43 -21.67 35.51
N GLY A 206 6.64 -20.64 35.17
CA GLY A 206 6.31 -19.51 36.02
C GLY A 206 7.50 -18.60 36.28
N LYS A 207 8.46 -18.55 35.36
CA LYS A 207 9.66 -17.71 35.46
C LYS A 207 9.66 -16.67 34.36
N LEU A 208 10.14 -15.48 34.72
CA LEU A 208 10.41 -14.46 33.74
C LEU A 208 11.69 -14.83 32.97
N ASP A 209 11.53 -15.24 31.71
CA ASP A 209 12.60 -15.41 30.73
C ASP A 209 12.35 -14.53 29.49
N VAL A 210 13.24 -14.62 28.48
CA VAL A 210 13.16 -13.76 27.29
C VAL A 210 11.90 -14.05 26.48
N LEU A 211 11.50 -15.32 26.38
CA LEU A 211 10.33 -15.70 25.59
C LEU A 211 9.03 -15.28 26.28
N THR A 212 8.98 -15.44 27.61
CA THR A 212 7.86 -14.96 28.42
C THR A 212 7.78 -13.43 28.40
N PHE A 213 8.90 -12.73 28.50
CA PHE A 213 8.96 -11.27 28.43
C PHE A 213 8.51 -10.73 27.06
N ASP A 214 9.02 -11.29 25.96
CA ASP A 214 8.60 -10.91 24.61
C ASP A 214 7.10 -11.16 24.38
N ALA A 215 6.56 -12.26 24.94
CA ALA A 215 5.14 -12.54 24.86
C ALA A 215 4.29 -11.56 25.68
N LEU A 216 4.81 -11.06 26.81
CA LEU A 216 4.12 -10.06 27.63
C LEU A 216 3.97 -8.71 26.91
N LEU A 217 4.95 -8.34 26.08
CA LEU A 217 4.98 -7.06 25.34
C LEU A 217 4.15 -7.07 24.05
N LYS A 218 3.63 -8.22 23.62
CA LYS A 218 2.67 -8.34 22.52
C LYS A 218 1.25 -8.03 22.98
#